data_AF-A0A3R7AIC2-F1
#
_entry.id   AF-A0A3R7AIC2-F1
#
_cell.length_a   1.000
_cell.length_b   1.000
_cell.length_c   1.000
_cell.angle_alpha   90.00
_cell.angle_beta   90.00
_cell.angle_gamma   90.00
#
_symmetry.space_group_name_H-M   'P 1'
#
loop_
_entity.id
_entity.type
_entity.pdbx_description
1 polymer ?
#
loop_
_entity_poly.entity_id
_entity_poly.type
_entity_poly.pdbx_seq_one_letter_code
_entity_poly.pdbx_strand_id
1 'polypeptide(L)' 'EKGALISRTKHCVLTSSHPSPLGATKTAEPFIGSKCFSKANAYLASHNKPEIDWTL' A
#
# COMPACT_ATOMS: atom_id res chain seq x y z
N GLU A 1 -13.36 7.13 -6.64
CA GLU A 1 -12.01 6.72 -6.19
C GLU A 1 -11.03 6.73 -7.35
N LYS A 2 -9.84 7.34 -7.22
CA LYS A 2 -8.85 7.41 -8.33
C LYS A 2 -8.32 6.02 -8.74
N GLY A 3 -8.20 5.09 -7.78
CA GLY A 3 -7.72 3.74 -8.03
C GLY A 3 -8.65 2.87 -8.90
N ALA A 4 -9.93 3.24 -9.06
CA ALA A 4 -10.89 2.49 -9.86
C ALA A 4 -10.56 2.50 -11.36
N LEU A 5 -9.79 3.48 -11.83
CA LEU A 5 -9.34 3.58 -13.22
C LEU A 5 -8.12 2.68 -13.51
N ILE A 6 -7.51 2.08 -12.48
CA ILE A 6 -6.29 1.28 -12.61
C ILE A 6 -6.67 -0.19 -12.77
N SER A 7 -6.22 -0.80 -13.85
CA SER A 7 -6.42 -2.22 -14.10
C SER A 7 -5.58 -3.07 -13.12
N ARG A 8 -6.26 -3.78 -12.21
CA ARG A 8 -5.63 -4.64 -11.21
C ARG A 8 -4.99 -5.92 -11.77
N THR A 9 -5.28 -6.27 -13.03
CA THR A 9 -4.60 -7.39 -13.71
C THR A 9 -3.21 -7.01 -14.20
N LYS A 10 -2.94 -5.71 -14.38
CA LYS A 10 -1.65 -5.18 -14.83
C LYS A 10 -0.83 -4.57 -13.70
N HIS A 11 -1.50 -4.07 -12.65
CA HIS A 11 -0.87 -3.33 -11.58
C HIS A 11 -1.29 -3.87 -10.21
N CYS A 12 -0.31 -3.96 -9.30
CA CYS A 12 -0.61 -4.15 -7.88
C CYS A 12 -1.08 -2.83 -7.27
N VAL A 13 -2.32 -2.80 -6.76
CA VAL A 13 -2.91 -1.63 -6.10
C VAL A 13 -3.09 -1.97 -4.62
N LEU A 14 -2.28 -1.34 -3.77
CA LEU A 14 -2.40 -1.44 -2.31
C LEU A 14 -3.35 -0.35 -1.81
N THR A 15 -4.34 -0.75 -1.01
CA THR A 15 -5.33 0.16 -0.42
C THR A 15 -5.28 0.11 1.10
N SER A 16 -5.50 1.26 1.73
CA SER A 16 -5.73 1.42 3.16
C SER A 16 -6.52 2.70 3.38
N SER A 17 -7.07 2.86 4.59
CA SER A 17 -7.61 4.16 4.99
C SER A 17 -6.52 5.25 4.99
N HIS A 18 -6.96 6.51 4.94
CA HIS A 18 -6.07 7.68 4.97
C HIS A 18 -5.30 7.76 6.31
N PRO A 19 -4.02 8.19 6.32
CA PRO A 19 -3.20 8.29 7.54
C PRO A 19 -3.63 9.38 8.54
N SER A 20 -4.69 10.14 8.28
CA SER A 20 -5.19 11.14 9.23
C SER A 20 -5.69 10.47 10.52
N PRO A 21 -5.73 11.19 11.66
CA PRO A 21 -6.03 10.57 12.97
C PRO A 21 -7.30 9.71 13.01
N LEU A 22 -8.35 10.11 12.27
CA LEU A 22 -9.61 9.35 12.17
C LEU A 22 -9.45 8.07 11.34
N GLY A 23 -8.79 8.15 10.19
CA GLY A 23 -8.58 7.03 9.27
C GLY A 23 -7.45 6.08 9.69
N ALA A 24 -6.55 6.54 10.54
CA ALA A 24 -5.36 5.81 10.93
C ALA A 24 -5.67 4.57 11.78
N THR A 25 -6.73 4.61 12.59
CA THR A 25 -7.01 3.59 13.63
C THR A 25 -8.47 3.14 13.73
N LYS A 26 -9.45 3.96 13.28
CA LYS A 26 -10.87 3.75 13.61
C LYS A 26 -11.72 3.21 12.44
N THR A 27 -11.09 2.62 11.43
CA THR A 27 -11.76 2.11 10.23
C THR A 27 -11.61 0.59 10.11
N ALA A 28 -12.36 -0.03 9.20
CA ALA A 28 -12.28 -1.47 8.94
C ALA A 28 -10.92 -1.90 8.37
N GLU A 29 -10.27 -1.02 7.60
CA GLU A 29 -8.90 -1.20 7.08
C GLU A 29 -8.04 0.02 7.45
N PRO A 30 -7.52 0.07 8.69
CA PRO A 30 -6.77 1.23 9.20
C PRO A 30 -5.44 1.42 8.47
N PHE A 31 -4.95 2.67 8.43
CA PHE A 31 -3.61 2.95 7.90
C PHE A 31 -2.52 2.31 8.77
N ILE A 32 -2.64 2.42 10.09
CA ILE A 32 -1.72 1.78 11.03
C ILE A 32 -1.95 0.27 10.97
N GLY A 33 -0.88 -0.47 10.69
CA GLY A 33 -0.94 -1.92 10.45
C GLY A 33 -1.22 -2.30 9.00
N SER A 34 -1.44 -1.35 8.09
CA SER A 34 -1.64 -1.62 6.65
C SER A 34 -0.45 -2.33 6.00
N LYS A 35 0.76 -2.14 6.57
CA LYS A 35 2.04 -2.69 6.10
C LYS A 35 2.35 -2.29 4.64
N CYS A 36 1.85 -1.14 4.17
CA CYS A 36 1.94 -0.71 2.78
C CYS A 36 3.38 -0.68 2.22
N PHE A 37 4.36 -0.20 3.00
CA PHE A 37 5.77 -0.19 2.60
C PHE A 37 6.34 -1.60 2.38
N SER A 38 6.19 -2.49 3.36
CA SER A 38 6.67 -3.88 3.23
C SER A 38 5.94 -4.66 2.13
N LYS A 39 4.62 -4.41 1.93
CA LYS A 39 3.85 -5.01 0.84
C LYS A 39 4.33 -4.50 -0.53
N ALA A 40 4.71 -3.23 -0.63
CA ALA A 40 5.30 -2.67 -1.84
C ALA A 40 6.64 -3.36 -2.16
N ASN A 41 7.54 -3.49 -1.18
CA ASN A 41 8.81 -4.19 -1.37
C ASN A 41 8.62 -5.68 -1.72
N ALA A 42 7.69 -6.38 -1.06
CA ALA A 42 7.36 -7.77 -1.41
C ALA A 42 6.90 -7.92 -2.87
N TYR A 43 6.11 -6.96 -3.37
CA TYR A 43 5.70 -6.95 -4.78
C TYR A 43 6.89 -6.66 -5.71
N LEU A 44 7.79 -5.75 -5.35
CA LEU A 44 9.00 -5.47 -6.14
C LEU A 44 9.91 -6.70 -6.21
N ALA A 45 10.17 -7.34 -5.07
CA ALA A 45 10.97 -8.55 -4.98
C ALA A 45 10.37 -9.68 -5.83
N SER A 46 9.04 -9.89 -5.79
CA SER A 46 8.38 -10.92 -6.61
C SER A 46 8.44 -10.64 -8.12
N HIS A 47 8.75 -9.41 -8.51
CA HIS A 47 8.92 -9.00 -9.91
C HIS A 47 10.38 -8.78 -10.29
N ASN A 48 11.33 -9.27 -9.47
CA ASN A 48 12.77 -9.09 -9.66
C ASN A 48 13.18 -7.60 -9.81
N LYS A 49 12.49 -6.73 -9.08
CA LYS A 49 12.80 -5.29 -9.01
C LYS A 49 13.51 -4.99 -7.69
N PRO A 50 14.43 -4.01 -7.66
CA PRO A 50 15.06 -3.59 -6.42
C PRO A 50 14.01 -3.10 -5.42
N GLU A 51 14.17 -3.49 -4.17
CA GLU A 51 13.36 -2.98 -3.06
C GLU A 51 13.70 -1.52 -2.75
N ILE A 52 12.76 -0.81 -2.14
CA ILE A 52 12.97 0.59 -1.75
C ILE A 52 13.41 0.60 -0.28
N ASP A 53 14.50 1.31 0.00
CA ASP A 53 14.87 1.67 1.37
C ASP A 53 14.00 2.83 1.84
N TRP A 54 13.24 2.59 2.91
CA TRP A 54 12.28 3.54 3.49
C TRP A 54 12.81 4.21 4.76
N THR A 55 14.07 3.95 5.14
CA THR A 55 14.71 4.66 6.24
C THR A 55 14.90 6.13 5.88
N LEU A 56 14.79 7.01 6.88
CA LEU A 56 14.88 8.46 6.76
C LEU A 56 16.15 8.98 7.43
#